data_AF-A0A9Q4KR97-F1
#
_entry.id   AF-A0A9Q4KR97-F1
#
_cell.length_a   1.000
_cell.length_b   1.000
_cell.length_c   1.000
_cell.angle_alpha   90.00
_cell.angle_beta   90.00
_cell.angle_gamma   90.00
#
_symmetry.space_group_name_H-M   'P 1'
#
loop_
_entity.id
_entity.type
_entity.pdbx_description
1 polymer ?
#
loop_
_entity_poly.entity_id
_entity_poly.type
_entity_poly.pdbx_seq_one_letter_code
_entity_poly.pdbx_strand_id
1 'polypeptide(L)'
;GDAFLALDKNSNGLIDNGNELFGNHTISNTRFKYTNNKATNGFEALKAYDLNDDNVIDSKDEIYDKLLLWKDSNQNAITDKGELIKLKDSGIVSIDLNYKNTNTDEKGNTIKQSSTVTFEDGSTTIANDVWFKVNLDKTKHISIDEMIKDTLINLNKRQDKPHLKYFKNVA
;
A
#
# COMPACT_ATOMS: atom_id res chain seq x y z
N GLY A 1 2.05 11.88 15.53
CA GLY A 1 2.08 12.42 14.17
C GLY A 1 1.90 11.24 13.26
N ASP A 2 0.97 11.33 12.32
CA ASP A 2 0.40 10.16 11.66
C ASP A 2 1.22 9.81 10.40
N ALA A 3 1.02 8.60 9.87
CA ALA A 3 1.66 8.12 8.65
C ALA A 3 0.70 7.21 7.87
N PHE A 4 0.86 7.16 6.55
CA PHE A 4 0.18 6.22 5.69
C PHE A 4 0.96 4.91 5.61
N LEU A 5 0.25 3.78 5.69
CA LEU A 5 0.84 2.50 5.36
C LEU A 5 0.90 2.34 3.84
N ALA A 6 2.06 1.93 3.34
CA ALA A 6 2.33 1.85 1.91
C ALA A 6 3.19 0.63 1.54
N LEU A 7 3.18 0.29 0.25
CA LEU A 7 4.00 -0.73 -0.38
C LEU A 7 4.41 -0.22 -1.76
N ASP A 8 5.70 0.03 -1.96
CA ASP A 8 6.26 0.31 -3.28
C ASP A 8 6.19 -0.96 -4.15
N LYS A 9 5.11 -1.09 -4.91
CA LYS A 9 4.81 -2.28 -5.71
C LYS A 9 5.69 -2.37 -6.95
N ASN A 10 6.22 -1.26 -7.41
CA ASN A 10 6.97 -1.17 -8.66
C ASN A 10 8.49 -1.08 -8.43
N SER A 11 8.91 -0.93 -7.18
CA SER A 11 10.30 -0.87 -6.71
C SER A 11 11.09 0.33 -7.26
N ASN A 12 10.43 1.49 -7.45
CA ASN A 12 11.08 2.73 -7.87
C ASN A 12 11.59 3.60 -6.71
N GLY A 13 11.33 3.20 -5.46
CA GLY A 13 11.72 3.91 -4.25
C GLY A 13 10.79 5.08 -3.90
N LEU A 14 9.63 5.18 -4.53
CA LEU A 14 8.63 6.23 -4.31
C LEU A 14 7.26 5.59 -4.06
N ILE A 15 6.40 6.32 -3.34
CA ILE A 15 4.96 6.07 -3.33
C ILE A 15 4.33 7.14 -4.23
N ASP A 16 4.03 6.75 -5.46
CA ASP A 16 3.55 7.67 -6.51
C ASP A 16 2.25 7.20 -7.18
N ASN A 17 1.77 6.02 -6.80
CA ASN A 17 0.52 5.45 -7.28
C ASN A 17 -0.45 5.17 -6.13
N GLY A 18 -1.73 5.53 -6.29
CA GLY A 18 -2.76 5.24 -5.28
C GLY A 18 -2.93 3.73 -4.96
N ASN A 19 -2.47 2.84 -5.83
CA ASN A 19 -2.45 1.39 -5.58
C ASN A 19 -1.32 0.95 -4.63
N GLU A 20 -0.36 1.82 -4.33
CA GLU A 20 0.75 1.60 -3.40
C GLU A 20 0.38 2.01 -1.97
N LEU A 21 -0.76 2.66 -1.78
CA LEU A 21 -1.40 2.84 -0.48
C LEU A 21 -2.40 1.71 -0.21
N PHE A 22 -2.64 1.42 1.07
CA PHE A 22 -3.66 0.48 1.51
C PHE A 22 -5.03 1.18 1.69
N GLY A 23 -6.06 0.66 1.02
CA GLY A 23 -7.43 1.18 1.02
C GLY A 23 -8.33 0.39 0.07
N ASN A 24 -9.56 0.88 -0.15
CA ASN A 24 -10.53 0.24 -1.06
C ASN A 24 -10.16 0.30 -2.55
N HIS A 25 -9.10 1.03 -2.91
CA HIS A 25 -8.57 1.09 -4.27
C HIS A 25 -7.35 0.20 -4.46
N THR A 26 -6.83 -0.41 -3.38
CA THR A 26 -5.67 -1.30 -3.46
C THR A 26 -6.03 -2.54 -4.27
N ILE A 27 -5.28 -2.75 -5.35
CA ILE A 27 -5.30 -4.00 -6.11
C ILE A 27 -4.40 -5.00 -5.36
N SER A 28 -4.98 -6.07 -4.84
CA SER A 28 -4.20 -7.20 -4.31
C SER A 28 -3.64 -8.02 -5.47
N ASN A 29 -2.34 -8.26 -5.47
CA ASN A 29 -1.65 -9.07 -6.48
C ASN A 29 -1.41 -10.52 -6.00
N THR A 30 -2.01 -10.93 -4.88
CA THR A 30 -1.81 -12.24 -4.27
C THR A 30 -2.93 -13.24 -4.66
N ARG A 31 -2.97 -14.40 -3.99
CA ARG A 31 -3.46 -15.76 -4.36
C ARG A 31 -4.78 -15.90 -5.14
N PHE A 32 -5.60 -14.85 -5.27
CA PHE A 32 -6.89 -14.85 -5.97
C PHE A 32 -6.99 -13.77 -7.06
N LYS A 33 -5.97 -13.71 -7.92
CA LYS A 33 -5.85 -12.80 -9.09
C LYS A 33 -7.08 -12.74 -10.02
N TYR A 34 -8.02 -13.70 -9.92
CA TYR A 34 -9.15 -13.85 -10.84
C TYR A 34 -10.52 -13.52 -10.23
N THR A 35 -10.61 -13.17 -8.94
CA THR A 35 -11.89 -12.85 -8.29
C THR A 35 -11.73 -11.59 -7.44
N ASN A 36 -12.26 -10.46 -7.95
CA ASN A 36 -12.27 -9.12 -7.36
C ASN A 36 -10.95 -8.34 -7.43
N ASN A 37 -10.91 -7.34 -8.33
CA ASN A 37 -9.71 -6.58 -8.66
C ASN A 37 -9.36 -5.47 -7.65
N LYS A 38 -10.17 -5.26 -6.61
CA LYS A 38 -9.96 -4.24 -5.56
C LYS A 38 -10.43 -4.77 -4.21
N ALA A 39 -9.70 -4.43 -3.14
CA ALA A 39 -10.14 -4.72 -1.78
C ALA A 39 -11.35 -3.88 -1.37
N THR A 40 -12.15 -4.36 -0.43
CA THR A 40 -13.30 -3.60 0.11
C THR A 40 -12.83 -2.48 1.06
N ASN A 41 -11.69 -2.64 1.72
CA ASN A 41 -11.00 -1.67 2.57
C ASN A 41 -9.50 -2.02 2.69
N GLY A 42 -8.72 -1.18 3.36
CA GLY A 42 -7.27 -1.33 3.53
C GLY A 42 -6.85 -2.52 4.40
N PHE A 43 -7.65 -2.92 5.38
CA PHE A 43 -7.36 -4.13 6.17
C PHE A 43 -7.58 -5.41 5.37
N GLU A 44 -8.63 -5.46 4.55
CA GLU A 44 -8.84 -6.58 3.61
C GLU A 44 -7.73 -6.62 2.54
N ALA A 45 -7.20 -5.47 2.14
CA ALA A 45 -6.01 -5.41 1.28
C ALA A 45 -4.76 -5.97 1.98
N LEU A 46 -4.58 -5.72 3.27
CA LEU A 46 -3.49 -6.27 4.08
C LEU A 46 -3.64 -7.78 4.32
N LYS A 47 -4.84 -8.27 4.64
CA LYS A 47 -5.13 -9.71 4.83
C LYS A 47 -4.70 -10.56 3.66
N ALA A 48 -4.70 -10.02 2.45
CA ALA A 48 -4.22 -10.76 1.29
C ALA A 48 -2.72 -11.10 1.34
N TYR A 49 -1.97 -10.52 2.29
CA TYR A 49 -0.55 -10.78 2.54
C TYR A 49 -0.27 -11.46 3.88
N ASP A 50 -1.30 -11.70 4.70
CA ASP A 50 -1.22 -12.59 5.86
C ASP A 50 -1.18 -14.03 5.31
N LEU A 51 0.02 -14.59 5.20
CA LEU A 51 0.22 -15.89 4.54
C LEU A 51 0.10 -17.06 5.52
N ASN A 52 0.14 -16.76 6.82
CA ASN A 52 0.03 -17.75 7.89
C ASN A 52 -1.40 -17.82 8.46
N ASP A 53 -2.30 -16.94 8.01
CA ASP A 53 -3.71 -16.82 8.39
C ASP A 53 -3.92 -16.58 9.91
N ASP A 54 -2.97 -15.91 10.58
CA ASP A 54 -3.05 -15.60 12.01
C ASP A 54 -3.77 -14.26 12.32
N ASN A 55 -4.27 -13.58 11.28
CA ASN A 55 -4.93 -12.27 11.29
C ASN A 55 -4.04 -11.13 11.81
N VAL A 56 -2.74 -11.26 11.66
CA VAL A 56 -1.77 -10.23 11.99
C VAL A 56 -0.81 -10.08 10.82
N ILE A 57 -0.36 -8.85 10.56
CA ILE A 57 0.87 -8.65 9.77
C ILE A 57 2.01 -8.45 10.75
N ASP A 58 2.93 -9.41 10.81
CA ASP A 58 4.13 -9.34 11.62
C ASP A 58 5.36 -9.91 10.88
N SER A 59 6.48 -10.06 11.59
CA SER A 59 7.72 -10.60 11.02
C SER A 59 7.61 -12.01 10.40
N LYS A 60 6.52 -12.75 10.63
CA LYS A 60 6.24 -14.04 10.00
C LYS A 60 5.70 -13.89 8.57
N ASP A 61 5.28 -12.69 8.16
CA ASP A 61 4.77 -12.42 6.83
C ASP A 61 5.83 -11.76 5.94
N GLU A 62 6.02 -12.30 4.72
CA GLU A 62 7.03 -11.78 3.78
C GLU A 62 6.82 -10.30 3.42
N ILE A 63 5.58 -9.81 3.53
CA ILE A 63 5.26 -8.41 3.24
C ILE A 63 5.83 -7.44 4.28
N TYR A 64 5.99 -7.87 5.53
CA TYR A 64 6.32 -7.01 6.67
C TYR A 64 7.61 -6.23 6.44
N ASP A 65 8.64 -6.91 5.90
CA ASP A 65 9.94 -6.31 5.58
C ASP A 65 9.89 -5.26 4.44
N LYS A 66 8.81 -5.27 3.66
CA LYS A 66 8.59 -4.42 2.49
C LYS A 66 7.63 -3.26 2.77
N LEU A 67 6.89 -3.31 3.88
CA LEU A 67 5.96 -2.26 4.25
C LEU A 67 6.70 -0.98 4.64
N LEU A 68 6.10 0.14 4.23
CA LEU A 68 6.61 1.48 4.44
C LEU A 68 5.56 2.30 5.20
N LEU A 69 6.04 3.18 6.06
CA LEU A 69 5.29 4.30 6.61
C LEU A 69 5.68 5.54 5.81
N TRP A 70 4.71 6.11 5.10
CA TRP A 70 4.88 7.39 4.41
C TRP A 70 4.33 8.52 5.27
N LYS A 71 5.25 9.38 5.71
CA LYS A 71 4.97 10.58 6.48
C LYS A 71 5.25 11.81 5.63
N ASP A 72 4.24 12.20 4.85
CA ASP A 72 4.23 13.43 4.07
C ASP A 72 4.31 14.64 5.01
N SER A 73 5.53 15.16 5.19
CA SER A 73 5.84 16.16 6.21
C SER A 73 5.53 17.58 5.74
N ASN A 74 5.58 17.80 4.43
CA ASN A 74 5.29 19.09 3.81
C ASN A 74 3.88 19.16 3.19
N GLN A 75 3.12 18.04 3.22
CA GLN A 75 1.75 17.89 2.76
C GLN A 75 1.57 18.15 1.26
N ASN A 76 2.57 17.82 0.46
CA ASN A 76 2.55 18.02 -0.99
C ASN A 76 2.02 16.81 -1.78
N ALA A 77 1.72 15.69 -1.10
CA ALA A 77 1.30 14.42 -1.68
C ALA A 77 2.31 13.79 -2.66
N ILE A 78 3.60 14.11 -2.52
CA ILE A 78 4.72 13.58 -3.29
C ILE A 78 5.70 12.96 -2.30
N THR A 79 6.19 11.75 -2.60
CA THR A 79 7.23 11.16 -1.76
C THR A 79 8.53 11.96 -1.85
N ASP A 80 8.93 12.58 -0.74
CA ASP A 80 10.21 13.27 -0.62
C ASP A 80 11.26 12.46 0.16
N LYS A 81 12.53 12.86 0.03
CA LYS A 81 13.64 12.20 0.74
C LYS A 81 13.45 12.32 2.26
N GLY A 82 13.42 11.17 2.92
CA GLY A 82 13.27 11.06 4.38
C GLY A 82 11.82 10.92 4.86
N GLU A 83 10.85 10.87 3.95
CA GLU A 83 9.43 10.68 4.30
C GLU A 83 9.01 9.21 4.35
N LEU A 84 9.82 8.30 3.81
CA LEU A 84 9.59 6.86 3.86
C LEU A 84 10.44 6.22 4.95
N ILE A 85 9.76 5.52 5.86
CA ILE A 85 10.37 4.73 6.93
C ILE A 85 9.92 3.29 6.74
N LYS A 86 10.80 2.30 6.87
CA LYS A 86 10.35 0.90 6.86
C LYS A 86 9.58 0.58 8.12
N LEU A 87 8.50 -0.19 8.01
CA LEU A 87 7.67 -0.57 9.15
C LEU A 87 8.51 -1.22 10.27
N LYS A 88 9.42 -2.12 9.88
CA LYS A 88 10.34 -2.78 10.82
C LYS A 88 11.33 -1.84 11.51
N ASP A 89 11.65 -0.71 10.89
CA ASP A 89 12.60 0.28 11.43
C ASP A 89 11.87 1.32 12.30
N SER A 90 10.54 1.25 12.40
CA SER A 90 9.72 2.19 13.19
C SER A 90 9.35 1.69 14.59
N GLY A 91 9.84 0.50 14.98
CA GLY A 91 9.51 -0.15 16.26
C GLY A 91 8.09 -0.73 16.33
N ILE A 92 7.36 -0.79 15.21
CA ILE A 92 6.08 -1.49 15.12
C ILE A 92 6.39 -2.97 14.93
N VAL A 93 5.78 -3.85 15.74
CA VAL A 93 5.97 -5.30 15.63
C VAL A 93 4.78 -6.02 15.00
N SER A 94 3.59 -5.44 15.09
CA SER A 94 2.39 -6.07 14.54
C SER A 94 1.30 -5.06 14.19
N ILE A 95 0.54 -5.40 13.15
CA ILE A 95 -0.72 -4.74 12.77
C ILE A 95 -1.83 -5.79 12.86
N ASP A 96 -2.79 -5.57 13.75
CA ASP A 96 -3.95 -6.46 13.90
C ASP A 96 -4.94 -6.25 12.74
N LEU A 97 -5.34 -7.36 12.09
CA LEU A 97 -6.28 -7.33 10.97
C LEU A 97 -7.73 -7.56 11.40
N ASN A 98 -7.98 -7.78 12.70
CA ASN A 98 -9.31 -7.89 13.29
C ASN A 98 -9.94 -6.51 13.54
N TYR A 99 -10.11 -5.74 12.47
CA TYR A 99 -10.69 -4.41 12.56
C TYR A 99 -12.15 -4.43 13.01
N LYS A 100 -12.58 -3.32 13.64
CA LYS A 100 -13.99 -3.03 13.91
C LYS A 100 -14.50 -2.04 12.87
N ASN A 101 -15.71 -2.26 12.39
CA ASN A 101 -16.40 -1.26 11.58
C ASN A 101 -16.80 -0.07 12.47
N THR A 102 -16.49 1.12 11.99
CA THR A 102 -16.80 2.41 12.59
C THR A 102 -17.52 3.26 11.54
N ASN A 103 -17.94 4.47 11.92
CA ASN A 103 -18.46 5.47 10.98
C ASN A 103 -18.33 6.86 11.60
N THR A 104 -17.10 7.21 12.00
CA THR A 104 -16.82 8.44 12.72
C THR A 104 -16.43 9.53 11.73
N ASP A 105 -17.12 10.67 11.74
CA ASP A 105 -16.68 11.85 11.01
C ASP A 105 -15.65 12.62 11.85
N GLU A 106 -14.48 12.82 11.26
CA GLU A 106 -13.43 13.65 11.81
C GLU A 106 -13.02 14.71 10.78
N LYS A 107 -13.44 15.96 11.03
CA LYS A 107 -13.12 17.12 10.19
C LYS A 107 -13.51 16.89 8.72
N GLY A 108 -14.60 16.14 8.48
CA GLY A 108 -15.10 15.80 7.16
C GLY A 108 -14.47 14.57 6.53
N ASN A 109 -13.49 13.91 7.15
CA ASN A 109 -13.05 12.57 6.75
C ASN A 109 -13.85 11.53 7.53
N THR A 110 -14.11 10.38 6.91
CA THR A 110 -14.82 9.30 7.61
C THR A 110 -13.86 8.17 7.95
N ILE A 111 -13.72 7.85 9.24
CA ILE A 111 -13.07 6.62 9.68
C ILE A 111 -14.11 5.50 9.60
N LYS A 112 -13.83 4.49 8.78
CA LYS A 112 -14.75 3.37 8.55
C LYS A 112 -14.32 2.08 9.21
N GLN A 113 -13.02 1.87 9.38
CA GLN A 113 -12.48 0.73 10.09
C GLN A 113 -11.36 1.18 11.00
N SER A 114 -11.29 0.60 12.20
CA SER A 114 -10.21 0.84 13.15
C SER A 114 -9.71 -0.48 13.72
N SER A 115 -8.40 -0.59 13.87
CA SER A 115 -7.72 -1.72 14.49
C SER A 115 -6.52 -1.23 15.30
N THR A 116 -5.71 -2.17 15.81
CA THR A 116 -4.60 -1.90 16.72
C THR A 116 -3.26 -2.17 16.05
N VAL A 117 -2.29 -1.32 16.35
CA VAL A 117 -0.87 -1.52 16.05
C VAL A 117 -0.14 -1.67 17.37
N THR A 118 0.79 -2.63 17.45
CA THR A 118 1.60 -2.88 18.65
C THR A 118 3.05 -2.54 18.37
N PHE A 119 3.70 -1.87 19.34
CA PHE A 119 5.12 -1.53 19.31
C PHE A 119 5.97 -2.53 20.10
N GLU A 120 7.28 -2.52 19.87
CA GLU A 120 8.26 -3.37 20.57
C GLU A 120 8.22 -3.22 22.10
N ASP A 121 7.90 -2.03 22.60
CA ASP A 121 7.77 -1.75 24.04
C ASP A 121 6.43 -2.22 24.65
N GLY A 122 5.57 -2.84 23.83
CA GLY A 122 4.25 -3.33 24.21
C GLY A 122 3.17 -2.24 24.24
N SER A 123 3.50 -0.98 23.96
CA SER A 123 2.51 0.07 23.76
C SER A 123 1.73 -0.15 22.46
N THR A 124 0.55 0.46 22.38
CA THR A 124 -0.32 0.33 21.21
C THR A 124 -0.80 1.67 20.69
N THR A 125 -1.11 1.71 19.40
CA THR A 125 -1.81 2.83 18.75
C THR A 125 -2.89 2.30 17.80
N ILE A 126 -3.61 3.21 17.16
CA ILE A 126 -4.72 2.90 16.27
C ILE A 126 -4.26 2.92 14.80
N ALA A 127 -4.63 1.90 14.04
CA ALA A 127 -4.64 1.94 12.58
C ALA A 127 -6.07 2.20 12.11
N ASN A 128 -6.24 3.11 11.14
CA ASN A 128 -7.54 3.50 10.61
C ASN A 128 -7.60 3.35 9.09
N ASP A 129 -8.73 2.87 8.57
CA ASP A 129 -9.13 3.07 7.18
C ASP A 129 -9.90 4.39 7.10
N VAL A 130 -9.26 5.39 6.48
CA VAL A 130 -9.75 6.77 6.41
C VAL A 130 -10.25 7.08 5.00
N TRP A 131 -11.53 7.45 4.90
CA TRP A 131 -12.16 7.88 3.67
C TRP A 131 -12.09 9.40 3.61
N PHE A 132 -11.09 9.89 2.87
CA PHE A 132 -10.88 11.32 2.71
C PHE A 132 -12.03 11.96 1.94
N LYS A 133 -12.50 13.09 2.44
CA LYS A 133 -13.40 13.94 1.68
C LYS A 133 -12.60 14.61 0.56
N VAL A 134 -12.87 14.14 -0.65
CA VAL A 134 -12.32 14.74 -1.86
C VAL A 134 -13.25 15.86 -2.35
N ASN A 135 -12.66 16.97 -2.78
CA ASN A 135 -13.40 17.95 -3.57
C ASN A 135 -13.34 17.52 -5.04
N LEU A 136 -14.48 17.10 -5.58
CA LEU A 136 -14.58 16.62 -6.96
C LEU A 136 -14.15 17.67 -8.00
N ASP A 137 -14.21 18.97 -7.67
CA ASP A 137 -13.74 20.05 -8.55
C ASP A 137 -12.20 20.08 -8.70
N LYS A 138 -11.48 19.44 -7.78
CA LYS A 138 -10.01 19.31 -7.78
C LYS A 138 -9.53 17.89 -8.05
N THR A 139 -10.45 16.92 -8.12
CA THR A 139 -10.13 15.54 -8.49
C THR A 139 -10.19 15.42 -10.00
N LYS A 140 -9.05 15.23 -10.65
CA LYS A 140 -9.03 14.85 -12.07
C LYS A 140 -9.40 13.37 -12.18
N HIS A 141 -10.49 13.08 -12.89
CA HIS A 141 -10.71 11.74 -13.40
C HIS A 141 -9.69 11.49 -14.53
N ILE A 142 -8.70 10.65 -14.27
CA ILE A 142 -7.73 10.23 -15.29
C ILE A 142 -8.53 9.51 -16.38
N SER A 143 -8.48 10.00 -17.62
CA SER A 143 -9.20 9.37 -18.72
C SER A 143 -8.59 8.00 -19.02
N ILE A 144 -9.37 7.09 -19.61
CA ILE A 144 -8.86 5.79 -20.05
C ILE A 144 -7.64 5.96 -20.97
N ASP A 145 -7.59 7.05 -21.75
CA ASP A 145 -6.47 7.38 -22.63
C ASP A 145 -5.18 7.72 -21.87
N GLU A 146 -5.30 8.41 -20.73
CA GLU A 146 -4.14 8.70 -19.87
C GLU A 146 -3.65 7.43 -19.16
N MET A 147 -4.56 6.58 -18.68
CA MET A 147 -4.19 5.26 -18.12
C MET A 147 -3.50 4.36 -19.17
N ILE A 148 -3.95 4.39 -20.43
CA ILE A 148 -3.32 3.63 -21.51
C ILE A 148 -1.91 4.16 -21.81
N LYS A 149 -1.70 5.48 -21.79
CA LYS A 149 -0.37 6.07 -21.97
C LYS A 149 0.61 5.62 -20.89
N ASP A 150 0.22 5.69 -19.62
CA ASP A 150 1.09 5.25 -18.52
C ASP A 150 1.40 3.75 -18.61
N THR A 151 0.41 2.95 -19.02
CA THR A 151 0.58 1.50 -19.24
C THR A 151 1.56 1.22 -20.38
N LEU A 152 1.46 1.93 -21.50
CA LEU A 152 2.36 1.78 -22.66
C LEU A 152 3.78 2.29 -22.38
N ILE A 153 3.92 3.40 -21.64
CA ILE A 153 5.22 3.93 -21.22
C ILE A 153 5.94 2.93 -20.31
N ASN A 154 5.23 2.31 -19.37
CA ASN A 154 5.80 1.31 -18.46
C ASN A 154 6.12 -0.03 -19.16
N LEU A 155 5.40 -0.39 -20.23
CA LEU A 155 5.74 -1.54 -21.07
C LEU A 155 7.01 -1.30 -21.89
N ASN A 156 7.20 -0.11 -22.46
CA ASN A 156 8.42 0.21 -23.20
C ASN A 156 9.66 0.24 -22.30
N LYS A 157 9.55 0.79 -21.08
CA LYS A 157 10.65 0.76 -20.09
C LYS A 157 11.07 -0.66 -19.66
N ARG A 158 10.17 -1.65 -19.77
CA ARG A 158 10.47 -3.06 -19.49
C ARG A 158 11.14 -3.77 -20.68
N GLN A 159 10.94 -3.29 -21.90
CA GLN A 159 11.59 -3.86 -23.10
C GLN A 159 13.06 -3.45 -23.24
N ASP A 160 13.48 -2.35 -22.60
CA ASP A 160 14.87 -1.85 -22.65
C ASP A 160 15.86 -2.60 -21.73
N LYS A 161 15.43 -3.65 -21.02
CA LYS A 161 16.35 -4.60 -20.36
C LYS A 161 16.57 -5.84 -21.25
N PRO A 162 17.68 -5.94 -22.01
CA PRO A 162 17.96 -7.14 -22.78
C PRO A 162 18.41 -8.27 -21.83
N HIS A 163 17.47 -9.12 -21.43
CA HIS A 163 17.78 -10.45 -20.93
C HIS A 163 17.52 -11.47 -22.05
N LEU A 164 18.54 -11.79 -22.84
CA LEU A 164 18.92 -13.19 -23.04
C LEU A 164 20.31 -13.33 -23.66
N LYS A 165 21.30 -13.44 -22.77
CA LYS A 165 22.61 -14.02 -23.04
C LYS A 165 22.56 -15.50 -22.67
N TYR A 166 21.82 -16.32 -23.43
CA TYR A 166 21.82 -17.78 -23.26
C TYR A 166 21.57 -18.50 -24.60
N PHE A 167 22.59 -18.54 -25.44
CA PHE A 167 22.84 -19.69 -26.32
C PHE A 167 24.35 -19.88 -26.43
N LYS A 168 24.93 -20.53 -25.42
CA LYS A 168 26.18 -21.28 -25.58
C LYS A 168 25.95 -22.69 -25.04
N ASN A 169 26.19 -23.64 -25.93
CA ASN A 169 26.56 -25.03 -25.71
C ASN A 169 25.48 -25.99 -25.24
N VAL A 170 24.89 -26.72 -26.19
CA VAL A 170 24.77 -28.18 -26.07
C VAL A 170 25.03 -28.81 -27.45
N ALA A 171 26.09 -29.62 -27.51
CA ALA A 171 26.53 -30.64 -28.50
C ALA A 171 26.37 -30.36 -30.00
#